data_AF-A0A165DB86-F1
#
_entry.id   AF-A0A165DB86-F1
#
_cell.length_a   1.000
_cell.length_b   1.000
_cell.length_c   1.000
_cell.angle_alpha   90.00
_cell.angle_beta   90.00
_cell.angle_gamma   90.00
#
_symmetry.space_group_name_H-M   'P 1'
#
loop_
_entity.id
_entity.type
_entity.pdbx_description
1 polymer ?
#
loop_
_entity_poly.entity_id
_entity_poly.type
_entity_poly.pdbx_seq_one_letter_code
_entity_poly.pdbx_strand_id
1 'polypeptide(L)'
;MIALFKKNLPVPAVYAFDEDQDNLVGGVWTLQEYIPGVPLTEVLENLSEEGTRDAFFQLSQCMLQVFDIQLPRIGSLEIIGSIEGIRNLSESDLDIRVGRLVTLKGLRNPHIVGPPKDSGPWDDVREWLKSVAQGCMRYQPDPDKPLPPADPAYIERVTQLIDETPDSLLGGPLSVNGPWALDMWSLHNVIAIVQDEKVVKLRFLDFEGMQSVPAYVRAKAPFIQDVPEEWLKVLLDSLLEHPGFRHAHEQGRTARHLLNLAETAWIHDPDDTSIKEFREGNWHDEATLAG
;
A
#
# COMPACT_ATOMS: atom_id res chain seq x y z
N MET A 1 10.92 6.33 7.15
CA MET A 1 11.44 5.02 6.72
C MET A 1 11.66 4.91 5.22
N ILE A 2 10.70 5.22 4.34
CA ILE A 2 10.89 5.07 2.88
C ILE A 2 12.07 5.89 2.30
N ALA A 3 12.33 7.08 2.87
CA ALA A 3 13.48 7.94 2.56
C ALA A 3 14.83 7.22 2.66
N LEU A 4 14.91 6.17 3.47
CA LEU A 4 16.13 5.41 3.74
C LEU A 4 16.44 4.42 2.63
N PHE A 5 15.43 3.99 1.86
CA PHE A 5 15.61 3.04 0.76
C PHE A 5 15.94 3.73 -0.57
N LYS A 6 15.66 5.03 -0.68
CA LYS A 6 15.93 5.80 -1.90
C LYS A 6 16.15 7.27 -1.56
N LYS A 7 17.43 7.69 -1.53
CA LYS A 7 17.90 9.04 -1.14
C LYS A 7 17.29 10.20 -1.92
N ASN A 8 16.68 9.92 -3.08
CA ASN A 8 16.09 10.93 -3.96
C ASN A 8 14.57 11.04 -3.84
N LEU A 9 13.92 10.26 -2.96
CA LEU A 9 12.48 10.41 -2.74
C LEU A 9 12.19 11.78 -2.11
N PRO A 10 11.25 12.57 -2.65
CA PRO A 10 10.92 13.89 -2.15
C PRO A 10 10.02 13.83 -0.91
N VAL A 11 10.50 13.20 0.15
CA VAL A 11 9.82 13.04 1.46
C VAL A 11 10.61 13.78 2.56
N PRO A 12 9.99 14.17 3.68
CA PRO A 12 10.69 14.81 4.80
C PRO A 12 11.81 13.94 5.38
N ALA A 13 12.93 14.57 5.71
CA ALA A 13 13.91 13.94 6.59
C ALA A 13 13.32 13.72 7.99
N VAL A 14 13.67 12.61 8.64
CA VAL A 14 13.32 12.34 10.05
C VAL A 14 14.55 12.61 10.90
N TYR A 15 14.46 13.58 11.81
CA TYR A 15 15.59 14.01 12.64
C TYR A 15 15.68 13.26 13.97
N ALA A 16 14.52 12.96 14.57
CA ALA A 16 14.43 12.23 15.83
C ALA A 16 13.09 11.49 15.93
N PHE A 17 13.07 10.45 16.74
CA PHE A 17 11.89 9.66 17.09
C PHE A 17 12.03 9.20 18.53
N ASP A 18 10.92 9.13 19.25
CA ASP A 18 10.85 8.67 20.63
C ASP A 18 9.54 7.90 20.81
N GLU A 19 9.66 6.63 21.19
CA GLU A 19 8.53 5.73 21.46
C GLU A 19 8.17 5.63 22.95
N ASP A 20 8.96 6.23 23.84
CA ASP A 20 8.73 6.13 25.29
C ASP A 20 7.46 6.88 25.67
N GLN A 21 6.50 6.16 26.27
CA GLN A 21 5.25 6.77 26.73
C GLN A 21 5.46 7.71 27.92
N ASP A 22 6.57 7.57 28.65
CA ASP A 22 6.93 8.37 29.81
C ASP A 22 7.74 9.64 29.44
N ASN A 23 7.95 9.91 28.14
CA ASN A 23 8.64 11.12 27.70
C ASN A 23 7.87 12.41 28.03
N LEU A 24 8.53 13.57 27.91
CA LEU A 24 7.96 14.88 28.26
C LEU A 24 6.72 15.29 27.44
N VAL A 25 6.52 14.68 26.27
CA VAL A 25 5.36 14.92 25.40
C VAL A 25 4.18 14.03 25.82
N GLY A 26 4.42 12.96 26.58
CA GLY A 26 3.41 12.03 27.08
C GLY A 26 2.92 11.03 26.04
N GLY A 27 3.75 10.70 25.04
CA GLY A 27 3.41 9.73 24.00
C GLY A 27 4.44 9.66 22.87
N VAL A 28 4.21 8.75 21.92
CA VAL A 28 5.09 8.53 20.77
C VAL A 28 5.14 9.78 19.88
N TRP A 29 6.33 10.24 19.51
CA TRP A 29 6.50 11.39 18.62
C TRP A 29 7.65 11.21 17.63
N THR A 30 7.57 11.98 16.54
CA THR A 30 8.63 12.06 15.52
C THR A 30 8.91 13.51 15.18
N LEU A 31 10.18 13.91 15.14
CA LEU A 31 10.62 15.21 14.64
C LEU A 31 11.04 15.07 13.18
N GLN A 32 10.40 15.84 12.30
CA GLN A 32 10.57 15.75 10.85
C GLN A 32 10.90 17.11 10.23
N GLU A 33 11.49 17.09 9.05
CA GLU A 33 11.67 18.28 8.20
C GLU A 33 10.33 18.93 7.90
N TYR A 34 10.24 20.23 8.15
CA TYR A 34 9.12 21.02 7.70
C TYR A 34 9.24 21.24 6.18
N ILE A 35 8.23 20.78 5.45
CA ILE A 35 8.15 20.94 4.00
C ILE A 35 7.28 22.16 3.67
N PRO A 36 7.84 23.21 3.05
CA PRO A 36 7.04 24.35 2.60
C PRO A 36 6.18 23.96 1.39
N GLY A 37 4.98 24.53 1.33
CA GLY A 37 4.04 24.33 0.22
C GLY A 37 2.60 24.22 0.75
N VAL A 38 1.71 23.79 -0.12
CA VAL A 38 0.29 23.56 0.19
C VAL A 38 -0.13 22.19 -0.36
N PRO A 39 -1.12 21.51 0.25
CA PRO A 39 -1.66 20.27 -0.32
C PRO A 39 -2.09 20.45 -1.78
N LEU A 40 -1.77 19.49 -2.64
CA LEU A 40 -2.08 19.55 -4.08
C LEU A 40 -3.59 19.67 -4.31
N THR A 41 -4.40 19.05 -3.45
CA THR A 41 -5.87 19.19 -3.46
C THR A 41 -6.35 20.64 -3.36
N GLU A 42 -5.64 21.52 -2.65
CA GLU A 42 -6.07 22.92 -2.45
C GLU A 42 -5.76 23.81 -3.67
N VAL A 43 -4.81 23.41 -4.49
CA VAL A 43 -4.37 24.20 -5.66
C VAL A 43 -4.76 23.60 -6.99
N LEU A 44 -5.17 22.32 -7.03
CA LEU A 44 -5.38 21.57 -8.27
C LEU A 44 -6.35 22.28 -9.23
N GLU A 45 -7.47 22.78 -8.72
CA GLU A 45 -8.49 23.48 -9.52
C GLU A 45 -8.01 24.84 -10.07
N ASN A 46 -6.98 25.42 -9.45
CA ASN A 46 -6.41 26.70 -9.84
C ASN A 46 -5.19 26.56 -10.77
N LEU A 47 -4.74 25.35 -11.04
CA LEU A 47 -3.65 25.11 -11.98
C LEU A 47 -4.14 25.21 -13.43
N SER A 48 -3.28 25.74 -14.29
CA SER A 48 -3.46 25.60 -15.74
C SER A 48 -3.45 24.12 -16.16
N GLU A 49 -4.03 23.78 -17.31
CA GLU A 49 -4.00 22.40 -17.84
C GLU A 49 -2.55 21.86 -17.96
N GLU A 50 -1.63 22.71 -18.42
CA GLU A 50 -0.20 22.38 -18.46
C GLU A 50 0.37 22.13 -17.05
N GLY A 51 0.05 23.00 -16.09
CA GLY A 51 0.48 22.85 -14.69
C GLY A 51 -0.07 21.59 -14.03
N THR A 52 -1.32 21.23 -14.31
CA THR A 52 -1.93 19.99 -13.83
C THR A 52 -1.25 18.78 -14.45
N ARG A 53 -1.02 18.79 -15.77
CA ARG A 53 -0.28 17.72 -16.46
C ARG A 53 1.12 17.53 -15.86
N ASP A 54 1.85 18.62 -15.61
CA ASP A 54 3.19 18.58 -15.00
C ASP A 54 3.15 18.02 -13.57
N ALA A 55 2.11 18.35 -12.79
CA ALA A 55 1.93 17.80 -11.45
C ALA A 55 1.70 16.28 -11.48
N PHE A 56 0.81 15.80 -12.36
CA PHE A 56 0.55 14.36 -12.51
C PHE A 56 1.75 13.61 -13.08
N PHE A 57 2.53 14.25 -13.96
CA PHE A 57 3.80 13.68 -14.40
C PHE A 57 4.78 13.53 -13.22
N GLN A 58 4.98 14.56 -12.40
CA GLN A 58 5.83 14.46 -11.20
C GLN A 58 5.33 13.40 -10.20
N LEU A 59 4.02 13.30 -10.02
CA LEU A 59 3.39 12.26 -9.22
C LEU A 59 3.75 10.87 -9.75
N SER A 60 3.60 10.63 -11.06
CA SER A 60 3.97 9.36 -11.69
C SER A 60 5.45 9.01 -11.46
N GLN A 61 6.36 9.98 -11.57
CA GLN A 61 7.78 9.76 -11.36
C GLN A 61 8.08 9.32 -9.92
N CYS A 62 7.40 9.89 -8.92
CA CYS A 62 7.55 9.46 -7.53
C CYS A 62 6.96 8.06 -7.30
N MET A 63 5.78 7.79 -7.87
CA MET A 63 5.15 6.46 -7.79
C MET A 63 6.05 5.37 -8.38
N LEU A 64 6.65 5.61 -9.54
CA LEU A 64 7.60 4.70 -10.16
C LEU A 64 8.87 4.54 -9.31
N GLN A 65 9.37 5.63 -8.74
CA GLN A 65 10.53 5.55 -7.85
C GLN A 65 10.27 4.67 -6.62
N VAL A 66 9.06 4.73 -6.05
CA VAL A 66 8.62 3.86 -4.96
C VAL A 66 8.38 2.44 -5.45
N PHE A 67 7.80 2.27 -6.65
CA PHE A 67 7.56 0.97 -7.26
C PHE A 67 8.85 0.16 -7.47
N ASP A 68 9.95 0.82 -7.81
CA ASP A 68 11.24 0.18 -8.03
C ASP A 68 11.93 -0.29 -6.75
N ILE A 69 11.45 0.12 -5.57
CA ILE A 69 11.99 -0.36 -4.29
C ILE A 69 11.60 -1.83 -4.13
N GLN A 70 12.60 -2.68 -3.93
CA GLN A 70 12.43 -4.11 -3.71
C GLN A 70 12.70 -4.45 -2.25
N LEU A 71 11.78 -5.18 -1.66
CA LEU A 71 11.85 -5.64 -0.28
C LEU A 71 11.80 -7.18 -0.27
N PRO A 72 12.46 -7.83 0.70
CA PRO A 72 12.64 -9.28 0.66
C PRO A 72 11.37 -10.07 0.99
N ARG A 73 10.41 -9.45 1.70
CA ARG A 73 9.24 -10.13 2.27
C ARG A 73 7.99 -9.29 2.18
N ILE A 74 6.84 -9.92 2.39
CA ILE A 74 5.56 -9.26 2.62
C ILE A 74 5.43 -9.01 4.12
N GLY A 75 5.16 -7.78 4.54
CA GLY A 75 5.29 -7.37 5.94
C GLY A 75 5.40 -5.87 6.13
N SER A 76 5.51 -5.40 7.37
CA SER A 76 5.82 -3.98 7.62
C SER A 76 7.31 -3.78 7.85
N LEU A 77 7.80 -2.57 7.58
CA LEU A 77 9.16 -2.21 7.92
C LEU A 77 9.29 -2.03 9.44
N GLU A 78 10.24 -2.76 10.02
CA GLU A 78 10.59 -2.72 11.44
C GLU A 78 12.04 -2.25 11.58
N ILE A 79 12.28 -1.34 12.52
CA ILE A 79 13.63 -1.00 12.97
C ILE A 79 14.05 -2.06 13.99
N ILE A 80 15.18 -2.70 13.75
CA ILE A 80 15.85 -3.61 14.68
C ILE A 80 16.95 -2.81 15.39
N GLY A 81 17.05 -2.98 16.70
CA GLY A 81 18.06 -2.30 17.51
C GLY A 81 17.54 -1.03 18.17
N SER A 82 18.35 -0.47 19.08
CA SER A 82 17.97 0.74 19.79
C SER A 82 18.30 1.97 18.94
N ILE A 83 17.28 2.81 18.74
CA ILE A 83 17.39 4.16 18.16
C ILE A 83 17.54 5.23 19.25
N GLU A 84 17.59 4.81 20.52
CA GLU A 84 17.69 5.71 21.66
C GLU A 84 18.98 6.55 21.58
N GLY A 85 18.83 7.87 21.61
CA GLY A 85 19.94 8.81 21.58
C GLY A 85 20.54 9.09 20.19
N ILE A 86 20.07 8.43 19.12
CA ILE A 86 20.52 8.74 17.75
C ILE A 86 19.85 10.03 17.29
N ARG A 87 20.67 11.03 16.91
CA ARG A 87 20.23 12.29 16.32
C ARG A 87 20.61 12.31 14.84
N ASN A 88 19.69 12.74 13.98
CA ASN A 88 19.83 12.71 12.51
C ASN A 88 19.95 11.29 11.94
N LEU A 89 18.89 10.49 12.12
CA LEU A 89 18.81 9.12 11.61
C LEU A 89 19.22 9.06 10.12
N SER A 90 20.26 8.28 9.85
CA SER A 90 20.67 7.92 8.49
C SER A 90 20.42 6.45 8.20
N GLU A 91 20.56 6.07 6.93
CA GLU A 91 20.43 4.67 6.48
C GLU A 91 21.40 3.72 7.21
N SER A 92 22.59 4.19 7.59
CA SER A 92 23.57 3.39 8.34
C SER A 92 23.26 3.27 9.83
N ASP A 93 22.33 4.08 10.36
CA ASP A 93 21.98 4.08 11.78
C ASP A 93 20.79 3.17 12.07
N LEU A 94 20.14 2.63 11.03
CA LEU A 94 18.89 1.88 11.12
C LEU A 94 19.05 0.49 10.52
N ASP A 95 19.15 -0.52 11.37
CA ASP A 95 19.01 -1.92 10.95
C ASP A 95 17.53 -2.18 10.64
N ILE A 96 17.11 -2.06 9.39
CA ILE A 96 15.71 -2.26 9.00
C ILE A 96 15.50 -3.68 8.47
N ARG A 97 14.42 -4.34 8.91
CA ARG A 97 13.89 -5.54 8.27
C ARG A 97 12.44 -5.36 7.86
N VAL A 98 11.97 -6.30 7.05
CA VAL A 98 10.54 -6.56 6.92
C VAL A 98 10.14 -7.56 7.99
N GLY A 99 9.30 -7.13 8.92
CA GLY A 99 8.71 -7.95 9.96
C GLY A 99 7.20 -8.06 9.82
N ARG A 100 6.51 -8.25 10.94
CA ARG A 100 5.05 -8.48 10.93
C ARG A 100 4.34 -7.30 10.29
N LEU A 101 3.24 -7.56 9.58
CA LEU A 101 2.32 -6.48 9.24
C LEU A 101 1.79 -5.89 10.54
N VAL A 102 2.30 -4.70 10.84
CA VAL A 102 1.75 -3.83 11.85
C VAL A 102 0.80 -2.89 11.15
N THR A 103 -0.27 -2.56 11.84
CA THR A 103 -1.36 -1.82 11.28
C THR A 103 -1.62 -0.63 12.17
N LEU A 104 -1.43 0.53 11.55
CA LEU A 104 -1.74 1.84 12.09
C LEU A 104 -2.29 2.63 10.91
N LYS A 105 -3.48 3.21 11.13
CA LYS A 105 -4.38 3.95 10.21
C LYS A 105 -5.03 3.17 9.06
N GLY A 106 -6.29 3.52 8.77
CA GLY A 106 -6.92 3.27 7.46
C GLY A 106 -8.13 2.35 7.46
N LEU A 107 -8.29 1.46 8.45
CA LEU A 107 -9.53 0.69 8.56
C LEU A 107 -10.60 1.58 9.18
N ARG A 108 -11.34 2.30 8.32
CA ARG A 108 -12.67 2.81 8.65
C ARG A 108 -13.68 1.66 8.78
N ASN A 109 -13.31 0.62 9.51
CA ASN A 109 -14.18 -0.50 9.79
C ASN A 109 -14.57 -0.38 11.27
N PRO A 110 -15.80 0.09 11.58
CA PRO A 110 -16.27 0.25 12.95
C PRO A 110 -16.59 -1.09 13.62
N HIS A 111 -16.14 -2.20 13.03
CA HIS A 111 -16.24 -3.57 13.53
C HIS A 111 -14.86 -4.13 13.92
N ILE A 112 -13.83 -3.31 14.13
CA ILE A 112 -12.45 -3.77 14.36
C ILE A 112 -11.88 -3.22 15.68
N VAL A 113 -11.28 -4.10 16.50
CA VAL A 113 -10.73 -3.80 17.84
C VAL A 113 -9.33 -4.41 18.01
N GLY A 114 -8.28 -3.74 17.54
CA GLY A 114 -6.90 -4.17 17.79
C GLY A 114 -6.30 -5.05 16.68
N PRO A 115 -5.01 -5.44 16.82
CA PRO A 115 -4.19 -5.91 15.70
C PRO A 115 -4.62 -7.29 15.15
N PRO A 116 -4.21 -7.64 13.92
CA PRO A 116 -4.39 -8.96 13.33
C PRO A 116 -3.74 -10.04 14.19
N LYS A 117 -4.31 -11.26 14.15
CA LYS A 117 -3.91 -12.37 15.02
C LYS A 117 -2.58 -13.00 14.59
N ASP A 118 -2.36 -13.14 13.29
CA ASP A 118 -1.11 -13.59 12.72
C ASP A 118 -0.84 -12.79 11.45
N SER A 119 0.23 -11.99 11.50
CA SER A 119 0.54 -10.97 10.50
C SER A 119 1.91 -11.16 9.85
N GLY A 120 2.39 -12.40 9.77
CA GLY A 120 3.60 -12.73 9.01
C GLY A 120 4.90 -12.40 9.76
N PRO A 121 5.98 -11.95 9.08
CA PRO A 121 6.09 -11.68 7.63
C PRO A 121 6.01 -12.95 6.78
N TRP A 122 5.78 -12.80 5.47
CA TRP A 122 5.81 -13.91 4.51
C TRP A 122 6.95 -13.78 3.51
N ASP A 123 7.64 -14.88 3.28
CA ASP A 123 8.62 -15.04 2.19
C ASP A 123 7.95 -15.46 0.87
N ASP A 124 6.70 -15.92 0.93
CA ASP A 124 5.99 -16.54 -0.19
C ASP A 124 4.59 -15.93 -0.37
N VAL A 125 4.26 -15.59 -1.62
CA VAL A 125 2.98 -14.95 -1.98
C VAL A 125 1.80 -15.89 -1.77
N ARG A 126 1.98 -17.18 -2.03
CA ARG A 126 0.91 -18.19 -1.91
C ARG A 126 0.53 -18.34 -0.44
N GLU A 127 1.50 -18.48 0.45
CA GLU A 127 1.27 -18.54 1.89
C GLU A 127 0.68 -17.26 2.46
N TRP A 128 1.08 -16.10 1.92
CA TRP A 128 0.45 -14.82 2.25
C TRP A 128 -1.03 -14.79 1.84
N LEU A 129 -1.37 -15.16 0.59
CA LEU A 129 -2.75 -15.21 0.11
C LEU A 129 -3.62 -16.18 0.92
N LYS A 130 -3.10 -17.34 1.30
CA LYS A 130 -3.81 -18.27 2.19
C LYS A 130 -4.07 -17.65 3.56
N SER A 131 -3.09 -16.94 4.12
CA SER A 131 -3.23 -16.22 5.40
C SER A 131 -4.32 -15.13 5.31
N VAL A 132 -4.42 -14.46 4.17
CA VAL A 132 -5.52 -13.51 3.88
C VAL A 132 -6.87 -14.24 3.84
N ALA A 133 -6.99 -15.33 3.06
CA ALA A 133 -8.22 -16.12 2.93
C ALA A 133 -8.75 -16.66 4.27
N GLN A 134 -7.85 -17.22 5.07
CA GLN A 134 -8.14 -17.75 6.40
C GLN A 134 -8.51 -16.65 7.42
N GLY A 135 -8.30 -15.38 7.07
CA GLY A 135 -8.55 -14.26 7.94
C GLY A 135 -7.55 -14.12 9.07
N CYS A 136 -6.33 -14.66 8.92
CA CYS A 136 -5.21 -14.40 9.85
C CYS A 136 -4.88 -12.90 9.90
N MET A 137 -5.08 -12.25 8.74
CA MET A 137 -5.02 -10.81 8.53
C MET A 137 -6.24 -10.03 9.01
N ARG A 138 -7.31 -10.71 9.46
CA ARG A 138 -8.47 -10.02 10.01
C ARG A 138 -8.20 -9.59 11.43
N TYR A 139 -8.69 -8.39 11.70
CA TYR A 139 -8.61 -7.77 12.99
C TYR A 139 -9.68 -8.35 13.90
N GLN A 140 -9.48 -8.20 15.21
CA GLN A 140 -10.48 -8.68 16.15
C GLN A 140 -11.79 -7.92 15.90
N PRO A 141 -12.92 -8.63 15.78
CA PRO A 141 -14.18 -7.96 15.54
C PRO A 141 -14.66 -7.20 16.78
N ASP A 142 -15.42 -6.13 16.57
CA ASP A 142 -16.18 -5.45 17.63
C ASP A 142 -17.11 -6.46 18.31
N PRO A 143 -16.98 -6.69 19.63
CA PRO A 143 -17.87 -7.57 20.37
C PRO A 143 -19.35 -7.24 20.19
N ASP A 144 -19.67 -5.96 19.97
CA ASP A 144 -21.04 -5.49 19.78
C ASP A 144 -21.55 -5.67 18.34
N LYS A 145 -20.67 -6.07 17.41
CA LYS A 145 -21.00 -6.31 15.99
C LYS A 145 -20.31 -7.57 15.46
N PRO A 146 -20.81 -8.76 15.84
CA PRO A 146 -20.18 -10.02 15.46
C PRO A 146 -20.14 -10.19 13.94
N LEU A 147 -19.03 -10.74 13.43
CA LEU A 147 -18.91 -11.09 12.02
C LEU A 147 -19.92 -12.20 11.65
N PRO A 148 -20.40 -12.22 10.39
CA PRO A 148 -21.15 -13.35 9.86
C PRO A 148 -20.35 -14.66 10.01
N PRO A 149 -21.03 -15.81 10.10
CA PRO A 149 -20.42 -17.04 10.61
C PRO A 149 -19.28 -17.68 9.84
N ALA A 150 -18.68 -17.17 8.77
CA ALA A 150 -17.66 -17.86 7.96
C ALA A 150 -18.05 -19.27 7.44
N ASP A 151 -17.72 -19.57 6.19
CA ASP A 151 -17.92 -20.90 5.62
C ASP A 151 -16.55 -21.59 5.50
N PRO A 152 -16.17 -22.52 6.42
CA PRO A 152 -14.87 -23.18 6.37
C PRO A 152 -14.66 -23.95 5.06
N ALA A 153 -15.72 -24.50 4.47
CA ALA A 153 -15.62 -25.23 3.22
C ALA A 153 -15.35 -24.26 2.06
N TYR A 154 -15.93 -23.06 2.07
CA TYR A 154 -15.62 -22.03 1.07
C TYR A 154 -14.17 -21.54 1.20
N ILE A 155 -13.70 -21.26 2.42
CA ILE A 155 -12.30 -20.89 2.68
C ILE A 155 -11.34 -21.97 2.17
N GLU A 156 -11.66 -23.25 2.39
CA GLU A 156 -10.87 -24.38 1.88
C GLU A 156 -10.85 -24.40 0.35
N ARG A 157 -11.99 -24.18 -0.32
CA ARG A 157 -12.06 -24.08 -1.80
C ARG A 157 -11.22 -22.93 -2.34
N VAL A 158 -11.26 -21.76 -1.71
CA VAL A 158 -10.40 -20.60 -2.08
C VAL A 158 -8.93 -20.93 -1.86
N THR A 159 -8.58 -21.56 -0.74
CA THR A 159 -7.21 -21.99 -0.42
C THR A 159 -6.69 -23.00 -1.45
N GLN A 160 -7.51 -23.97 -1.84
CA GLN A 160 -7.17 -24.94 -2.89
C GLN A 160 -6.95 -24.25 -4.25
N LEU A 161 -7.78 -23.28 -4.60
CA LEU A 161 -7.61 -22.50 -5.82
C LEU A 161 -6.31 -21.68 -5.79
N ILE A 162 -5.94 -21.13 -4.64
CA ILE A 162 -4.64 -20.49 -4.43
C ILE A 162 -3.52 -21.50 -4.65
N ASP A 163 -3.62 -22.74 -4.15
CA ASP A 163 -2.62 -23.80 -4.38
C ASP A 163 -2.51 -24.25 -5.83
N GLU A 164 -3.63 -24.34 -6.55
CA GLU A 164 -3.68 -24.72 -7.96
C GLU A 164 -3.18 -23.62 -8.91
N THR A 165 -3.06 -22.38 -8.43
CA THR A 165 -2.63 -21.24 -9.24
C THR A 165 -1.17 -21.42 -9.68
N PRO A 166 -0.84 -21.27 -10.98
CA PRO A 166 0.52 -21.49 -11.48
C PRO A 166 1.52 -20.45 -10.96
N ASP A 167 2.77 -20.87 -10.79
CA ASP A 167 3.88 -19.98 -10.36
C ASP A 167 4.14 -18.82 -11.33
N SER A 168 3.67 -18.90 -12.58
CA SER A 168 3.72 -17.78 -13.50
C SER A 168 2.89 -16.57 -13.03
N LEU A 169 1.91 -16.79 -12.14
CA LEU A 169 1.06 -15.74 -11.57
C LEU A 169 1.49 -15.33 -10.15
N LEU A 170 2.08 -16.26 -9.38
CA LEU A 170 2.45 -16.04 -7.96
C LEU A 170 3.97 -16.10 -7.70
N GLY A 171 4.78 -16.10 -8.77
CA GLY A 171 6.23 -16.06 -8.71
C GLY A 171 6.82 -14.98 -9.61
N GLY A 172 8.15 -15.01 -9.79
CA GLY A 172 8.86 -14.15 -10.74
C GLY A 172 8.67 -12.64 -10.52
N PRO A 173 8.69 -11.82 -11.60
CA PRO A 173 8.59 -10.37 -11.51
C PRO A 173 7.31 -9.84 -10.84
N LEU A 174 6.19 -10.59 -10.91
CA LEU A 174 4.92 -10.20 -10.29
C LEU A 174 4.99 -10.24 -8.76
N SER A 175 5.88 -11.07 -8.22
CA SER A 175 6.01 -11.35 -6.79
C SER A 175 7.11 -10.56 -6.10
N VAL A 176 7.71 -9.60 -6.82
CA VAL A 176 8.70 -8.68 -6.24
C VAL A 176 7.99 -7.76 -5.27
N ASN A 177 8.29 -7.91 -3.99
CA ASN A 177 7.68 -7.11 -2.94
C ASN A 177 8.26 -5.70 -2.92
N GLY A 178 7.45 -4.73 -2.54
CA GLY A 178 7.88 -3.34 -2.40
C GLY A 178 6.88 -2.52 -1.62
N PRO A 179 7.16 -1.23 -1.38
CA PRO A 179 6.36 -0.40 -0.50
C PRO A 179 4.96 -0.09 -1.05
N TRP A 180 3.97 -0.09 -0.16
CA TRP A 180 2.59 0.27 -0.42
C TRP A 180 1.87 0.75 0.85
N ALA A 181 1.09 1.83 0.74
CA ALA A 181 0.11 2.27 1.72
C ALA A 181 -1.17 2.71 0.99
N LEU A 182 -2.30 2.72 1.69
CA LEU A 182 -3.61 3.02 1.10
C LEU A 182 -3.72 4.49 0.62
N ASP A 183 -3.16 5.42 1.38
CA ASP A 183 -3.34 6.87 1.22
C ASP A 183 -2.06 7.63 0.85
N MET A 184 -0.95 6.93 0.56
CA MET A 184 0.32 7.56 0.18
C MET A 184 0.24 8.41 -1.11
N TRP A 185 -0.79 8.20 -1.94
CA TRP A 185 -1.05 8.98 -3.16
C TRP A 185 -2.22 9.96 -3.03
N SER A 186 -2.79 10.11 -1.83
CA SER A 186 -3.83 11.12 -1.56
C SER A 186 -3.29 12.52 -1.85
N LEU A 187 -4.06 13.35 -2.55
CA LEU A 187 -3.65 14.73 -2.84
C LEU A 187 -3.54 15.62 -1.59
N HIS A 188 -4.07 15.17 -0.44
CA HIS A 188 -3.82 15.79 0.86
C HIS A 188 -2.38 15.54 1.36
N ASN A 189 -1.81 14.39 1.03
CA ASN A 189 -0.46 13.97 1.43
C ASN A 189 0.61 14.39 0.40
N VAL A 190 0.20 14.96 -0.74
CA VAL A 190 1.08 15.50 -1.77
C VAL A 190 1.16 17.01 -1.61
N ILE A 191 2.31 17.54 -1.19
CA ILE A 191 2.54 18.97 -1.01
C ILE A 191 3.13 19.57 -2.27
N ALA A 192 2.45 20.56 -2.83
CA ALA A 192 2.87 21.32 -4.00
C ALA A 192 3.56 22.62 -3.61
N ILE A 193 4.71 22.87 -4.23
CA ILE A 193 5.35 24.19 -4.26
C ILE A 193 4.94 24.85 -5.58
N VAL A 194 4.11 25.88 -5.49
CA VAL A 194 3.54 26.59 -6.65
C VAL A 194 4.26 27.91 -6.87
N GLN A 195 4.61 28.22 -8.12
CA GLN A 195 5.09 29.53 -8.56
C GLN A 195 4.42 29.85 -9.90
N ASP A 196 3.88 31.06 -10.05
CA ASP A 196 3.20 31.53 -11.28
C ASP A 196 2.17 30.52 -11.83
N GLU A 197 1.29 30.00 -10.96
CA GLU A 197 0.24 29.01 -11.29
C GLU A 197 0.77 27.65 -11.83
N LYS A 198 2.07 27.37 -11.62
CA LYS A 198 2.72 26.12 -12.00
C LYS A 198 3.27 25.38 -10.80
N VAL A 199 3.13 24.05 -10.80
CA VAL A 199 3.74 23.18 -9.79
C VAL A 199 5.24 23.03 -10.09
N VAL A 200 6.07 23.72 -9.34
CA VAL A 200 7.53 23.65 -9.48
C VAL A 200 8.06 22.35 -8.90
N LYS A 201 7.45 21.88 -7.81
CA LYS A 201 7.90 20.66 -7.13
C LYS A 201 6.81 20.03 -6.29
N LEU A 202 6.73 18.70 -6.33
CA LEU A 202 5.96 17.91 -5.38
C LEU A 202 6.83 17.36 -4.23
N ARG A 203 6.20 17.19 -3.07
CA ARG A 203 6.70 16.52 -1.88
C ARG A 203 5.63 15.61 -1.34
N PHE A 204 6.02 14.54 -0.67
CA PHE A 204 5.10 13.49 -0.27
C PHE A 204 5.23 13.27 1.24
N LEU A 205 4.10 13.27 1.91
CA LEU A 205 3.96 13.11 3.36
C LEU A 205 3.19 11.83 3.66
N ASP A 206 3.12 11.52 4.96
CA ASP A 206 2.25 10.50 5.55
C ASP A 206 2.29 9.14 4.81
N PHE A 207 3.47 8.51 4.81
CA PHE A 207 3.64 7.10 4.46
C PHE A 207 3.42 6.21 5.71
N GLU A 208 2.58 6.66 6.64
CA GLU A 208 2.21 5.84 7.80
C GLU A 208 1.47 4.58 7.34
N GLY A 209 1.62 3.49 8.09
CA GLY A 209 0.98 2.23 7.73
C GLY A 209 1.54 1.56 6.47
N MET A 210 2.68 2.04 5.94
CA MET A 210 3.31 1.45 4.77
C MET A 210 3.76 0.01 5.02
N GLN A 211 3.39 -0.84 4.07
CA GLN A 211 3.63 -2.28 4.04
C GLN A 211 4.44 -2.63 2.80
N SER A 212 5.06 -3.81 2.83
CA SER A 212 5.71 -4.44 1.70
C SER A 212 4.77 -5.46 1.09
N VAL A 213 4.42 -5.32 -0.18
CA VAL A 213 3.47 -6.20 -0.89
C VAL A 213 3.90 -6.46 -2.33
N PRO A 214 3.40 -7.53 -2.98
CA PRO A 214 3.82 -7.93 -4.34
C PRO A 214 3.57 -6.86 -5.41
N ALA A 215 4.38 -6.88 -6.47
CA ALA A 215 4.31 -5.92 -7.57
C ALA A 215 2.93 -5.89 -8.24
N TYR A 216 2.27 -7.04 -8.40
CA TYR A 216 0.93 -7.09 -8.99
C TYR A 216 -0.11 -6.31 -8.18
N VAL A 217 0.09 -6.15 -6.87
CA VAL A 217 -0.78 -5.35 -6.00
C VAL A 217 -0.47 -3.85 -6.15
N ARG A 218 0.82 -3.52 -6.21
CA ARG A 218 1.31 -2.14 -6.32
C ARG A 218 1.04 -1.50 -7.68
N ALA A 219 0.96 -2.32 -8.73
CA ALA A 219 0.71 -1.88 -10.10
C ALA A 219 -0.78 -1.80 -10.48
N LYS A 220 -1.67 -1.62 -9.48
CA LYS A 220 -3.08 -1.30 -9.75
C LYS A 220 -3.20 0.06 -10.45
N ALA A 221 -4.24 0.23 -11.25
CA ALA A 221 -4.62 1.56 -11.72
C ALA A 221 -4.80 2.51 -10.51
N PRO A 222 -4.24 3.73 -10.58
CA PRO A 222 -4.34 4.67 -9.48
C PRO A 222 -5.81 5.08 -9.27
N PHE A 223 -6.26 5.03 -8.03
CA PHE A 223 -7.52 5.60 -7.60
C PHE A 223 -7.22 6.67 -6.56
N ILE A 224 -7.46 7.94 -6.92
CA ILE A 224 -7.26 9.08 -6.04
C ILE A 224 -8.60 9.78 -5.94
N GLN A 225 -9.11 9.89 -4.72
CA GLN A 225 -10.40 10.52 -4.46
C GLN A 225 -10.41 11.96 -4.97
N ASP A 226 -11.56 12.40 -5.49
CA ASP A 226 -11.79 13.78 -5.94
C ASP A 226 -10.89 14.24 -7.12
N VAL A 227 -10.26 13.29 -7.83
CA VAL A 227 -9.53 13.53 -9.07
C VAL A 227 -10.38 13.13 -10.28
N PRO A 228 -10.57 14.02 -11.27
CA PRO A 228 -11.28 13.68 -12.51
C PRO A 228 -10.62 12.51 -13.27
N GLU A 229 -11.45 11.66 -13.89
CA GLU A 229 -11.01 10.45 -14.60
C GLU A 229 -9.96 10.74 -15.69
N GLU A 230 -10.05 11.88 -16.37
CA GLU A 230 -9.08 12.33 -17.37
C GLU A 230 -7.66 12.44 -16.81
N TRP A 231 -7.50 12.91 -15.57
CA TRP A 231 -6.20 13.05 -14.93
C TRP A 231 -5.69 11.73 -14.35
N LEU A 232 -6.59 10.87 -13.87
CA LEU A 232 -6.25 9.49 -13.52
C LEU A 232 -5.75 8.70 -14.74
N LYS A 233 -6.33 8.96 -15.92
CA LYS A 233 -5.86 8.38 -17.18
C LYS A 233 -4.47 8.89 -17.57
N VAL A 234 -4.22 10.20 -17.49
CA VAL A 234 -2.88 10.77 -17.74
C VAL A 234 -1.83 10.17 -16.80
N LEU A 235 -2.20 9.99 -15.53
CA LEU A 235 -1.34 9.34 -14.54
C LEU A 235 -1.04 7.89 -14.92
N LEU A 236 -2.07 7.11 -15.22
CA LEU A 236 -1.92 5.71 -15.62
C LEU A 236 -1.10 5.56 -16.89
N ASP A 237 -1.37 6.37 -17.92
CA ASP A 237 -0.61 6.35 -19.18
C ASP A 237 0.89 6.58 -18.92
N SER A 238 1.22 7.55 -18.04
CA SER A 238 2.61 7.82 -17.64
C SER A 238 3.24 6.66 -16.86
N LEU A 239 2.49 6.01 -15.96
CA LEU A 239 2.98 4.83 -15.22
C LEU A 239 3.24 3.64 -16.14
N LEU A 240 2.40 3.44 -17.16
CA LEU A 240 2.53 2.35 -18.13
C LEU A 240 3.74 2.53 -19.06
N GLU A 241 4.36 3.70 -19.15
CA GLU A 241 5.64 3.84 -19.85
C GLU A 241 6.76 3.04 -19.18
N HIS A 242 6.65 2.78 -17.86
CA HIS A 242 7.60 1.96 -17.14
C HIS A 242 7.37 0.46 -17.40
N PRO A 243 8.35 -0.30 -17.95
CA PRO A 243 8.14 -1.68 -18.37
C PRO A 243 7.80 -2.62 -17.21
N GLY A 244 8.42 -2.42 -16.03
CA GLY A 244 8.12 -3.22 -14.85
C GLY A 244 6.71 -2.97 -14.31
N PHE A 245 6.27 -1.71 -14.32
CA PHE A 245 4.92 -1.34 -13.89
C PHE A 245 3.89 -1.88 -14.88
N ARG A 246 4.09 -1.66 -16.18
CA ARG A 246 3.24 -2.21 -17.25
C ARG A 246 3.08 -3.72 -17.14
N HIS A 247 4.19 -4.44 -16.99
CA HIS A 247 4.15 -5.90 -16.85
C HIS A 247 3.32 -6.32 -15.63
N ALA A 248 3.55 -5.71 -14.46
CA ALA A 248 2.80 -6.01 -13.24
C ALA A 248 1.32 -5.58 -13.34
N HIS A 249 1.02 -4.50 -14.07
CA HIS A 249 -0.34 -4.03 -14.32
C HIS A 249 -1.09 -5.01 -15.23
N GLU A 250 -0.55 -5.29 -16.42
CA GLU A 250 -1.22 -6.10 -17.44
C GLU A 250 -1.26 -7.59 -17.08
N GLN A 251 -0.14 -8.15 -16.60
CA GLN A 251 -0.03 -9.59 -16.30
C GLN A 251 -0.44 -9.94 -14.87
N GLY A 252 -0.39 -8.96 -13.96
CA GLY A 252 -0.78 -9.16 -12.56
C GLY A 252 -2.29 -9.14 -12.31
N ARG A 253 -3.12 -8.92 -13.34
CA ARG A 253 -4.58 -8.83 -13.19
C ARG A 253 -5.16 -10.07 -12.51
N THR A 254 -4.91 -11.26 -13.04
CA THR A 254 -5.41 -12.51 -12.43
C THR A 254 -4.97 -12.68 -10.98
N ALA A 255 -3.72 -12.33 -10.65
CA ALA A 255 -3.22 -12.38 -9.27
C ALA A 255 -3.93 -11.38 -8.35
N ARG A 256 -4.29 -10.18 -8.84
CA ARG A 256 -5.13 -9.22 -8.10
C ARG A 256 -6.53 -9.79 -7.84
N HIS A 257 -7.15 -10.48 -8.80
CA HIS A 257 -8.45 -11.11 -8.55
C HIS A 257 -8.38 -12.29 -7.58
N LEU A 258 -7.28 -13.03 -7.59
CA LEU A 258 -7.06 -14.06 -6.59
C LEU A 258 -6.92 -13.45 -5.19
N LEU A 259 -6.26 -12.29 -5.07
CA LEU A 259 -6.23 -11.51 -3.83
C LEU A 259 -7.64 -11.07 -3.39
N ASN A 260 -8.47 -10.56 -4.30
CA ASN A 260 -9.86 -10.23 -4.00
C ASN A 260 -10.66 -11.40 -3.43
N LEU A 261 -10.51 -12.56 -4.06
CA LEU A 261 -11.17 -13.77 -3.60
C LEU A 261 -10.68 -14.20 -2.22
N ALA A 262 -9.37 -14.04 -1.94
CA ALA A 262 -8.82 -14.27 -0.61
C ALA A 262 -9.39 -13.26 0.42
N GLU A 263 -9.42 -11.97 0.10
CA GLU A 263 -9.92 -10.92 0.99
C GLU A 263 -11.39 -11.10 1.33
N THR A 264 -12.19 -11.59 0.39
CA THR A 264 -13.63 -11.82 0.53
C THR A 264 -13.99 -13.25 0.97
N ALA A 265 -13.03 -14.14 1.21
CA ALA A 265 -13.27 -15.55 1.56
C ALA A 265 -14.10 -15.78 2.85
N TRP A 266 -14.33 -14.76 3.67
CA TRP A 266 -15.25 -14.83 4.81
C TRP A 266 -16.70 -14.55 4.49
N ILE A 267 -16.95 -13.87 3.38
CA ILE A 267 -18.29 -13.56 2.94
C ILE A 267 -18.86 -14.88 2.43
N HIS A 268 -20.01 -15.28 2.98
CA HIS A 268 -20.65 -16.52 2.60
C HIS A 268 -21.15 -16.43 1.15
N ASP A 269 -20.63 -17.29 0.28
CA ASP A 269 -20.98 -17.41 -1.14
C ASP A 269 -21.42 -18.85 -1.43
N PRO A 270 -22.68 -19.21 -1.11
CA PRO A 270 -23.16 -20.60 -1.17
C PRO A 270 -23.19 -21.16 -2.60
N ASP A 271 -23.28 -20.29 -3.61
CA ASP A 271 -23.34 -20.67 -5.01
C ASP A 271 -21.96 -20.69 -5.69
N ASP A 272 -20.88 -20.45 -4.95
CA ASP A 272 -19.51 -20.30 -5.45
C ASP A 272 -19.43 -19.31 -6.62
N THR A 273 -20.22 -18.23 -6.58
CA THR A 273 -20.32 -17.25 -7.66
C THR A 273 -18.97 -16.59 -7.93
N SER A 274 -18.26 -16.16 -6.89
CA SER A 274 -16.96 -15.49 -7.04
C SER A 274 -15.87 -16.44 -7.52
N ILE A 275 -15.92 -17.73 -7.13
CA ILE A 275 -15.01 -18.75 -7.65
C ILE A 275 -15.29 -19.04 -9.13
N LYS A 276 -16.56 -19.11 -9.53
CA LYS A 276 -16.95 -19.29 -10.94
C LYS A 276 -16.50 -18.11 -11.79
N GLU A 277 -16.77 -16.89 -11.34
CA GLU A 277 -16.31 -15.65 -11.99
C GLU A 277 -14.79 -15.63 -12.17
N PHE A 278 -14.03 -15.99 -11.11
CA PHE A 278 -12.57 -16.13 -11.16
C PHE A 278 -12.08 -17.25 -12.10
N ARG A 279 -12.86 -18.31 -12.33
CA ARG A 279 -12.46 -19.36 -13.29
C ARG A 279 -12.79 -18.97 -14.73
N GLU A 280 -13.84 -18.16 -14.92
CA GLU A 280 -14.35 -17.81 -16.25
C GLU A 280 -13.67 -16.60 -16.88
N GLY A 281 -12.88 -15.82 -16.15
CA GLY A 281 -12.31 -14.57 -16.68
C GLY A 281 -13.14 -13.33 -16.37
N ASN A 282 -14.24 -13.48 -15.61
CA ASN A 282 -15.30 -12.48 -15.51
C ASN A 282 -15.11 -11.62 -14.26
N TRP A 283 -14.20 -10.64 -14.33
CA TRP A 283 -13.84 -9.85 -13.14
C TRP A 283 -13.49 -8.38 -13.41
N HIS A 284 -13.82 -7.50 -12.46
CA HIS A 284 -13.46 -6.07 -12.43
C HIS A 284 -12.22 -5.84 -11.56
N ASP A 285 -11.21 -5.11 -12.07
CA ASP A 285 -9.89 -4.94 -11.42
C ASP A 285 -9.97 -4.03 -10.19
N GLU A 286 -10.63 -4.54 -9.16
CA GLU A 286 -11.02 -3.78 -7.97
C GLU A 286 -10.14 -4.09 -6.76
N ALA A 287 -9.14 -4.96 -6.86
CA ALA A 287 -8.47 -5.46 -5.66
C ALA A 287 -7.81 -4.40 -4.77
N THR A 288 -8.14 -4.41 -3.48
CA THR A 288 -7.65 -3.45 -2.50
C THR A 288 -7.25 -4.17 -1.22
N LEU A 289 -5.98 -4.02 -0.83
CA LEU A 289 -5.46 -4.47 0.48
C LEU A 289 -6.18 -3.85 1.70
N ALA A 290 -7.04 -2.87 1.46
CA ALA A 290 -8.04 -2.41 2.39
C ALA A 290 -9.38 -2.71 1.72
N GLY A 291 -10.13 -3.69 2.23
CA GLY A 291 -11.40 -4.13 1.65
C GLY A 291 -12.44 -3.02 1.43
#